data_AF-A0A6B1DUK8-F1
#
_entry.id   AF-A0A6B1DUK8-F1
#
_cell.length_a   1.000
_cell.length_b   1.000
_cell.length_c   1.000
_cell.angle_alpha   90.00
_cell.angle_beta   90.00
_cell.angle_gamma   90.00
#
_symmetry.space_group_name_H-M   'P 1'
#
loop_
_entity.id
_entity.type
_entity.pdbx_description
1 polymer ?
#
loop_
_entity_poly.entity_id
_entity_poly.type
_entity_poly.pdbx_seq_one_letter_code
_entity_poly.pdbx_strand_id
1 'polypeptide(L)'
;MTTETALAAAETPEVAPGRKWLFGLALVTTIGLFVAGMGWGVPLAFWTWHIHQAGIQLEEAVTWSEPRYSDALPSLQDPTLLNSVRRHLDAARRWRPNHFHAHRMEAVTHMAEGNWLAAEHAIEAAVAGAERNPLVQFDRVLIHEQMMDHLATHPGQGVWQAVQDQQGTLLRPAADRVCAYLDRSTDCDVVNQTVPLPVHGIDPILMREGRLLAVLSTEPIEIKVFVPLAAPWLVFLAGVHPESAPPPPAGVKLTIAVQGEGQADWTQVSEVVLPPNSQTTGWIPTQVNLGRWVGTEVRLRLGAAPFGPAVGWADLSFQSADSAAFAMRTPEQRWQQSLLAGGFRSSDLQALAQEAENRGQEDRSAAWQRRADVVAAHEPPPASP
;
A
#
# COMPACT_ATOMS: atom_id res chain seq x y z
N MET A 1 -40.12 65.21 81.19
CA MET A 1 -38.86 64.44 81.14
C MET A 1 -39.05 63.34 80.12
N THR A 2 -38.45 63.55 78.95
CA THR A 2 -38.50 62.69 77.76
C THR A 2 -37.43 61.61 77.87
N THR A 3 -37.80 60.34 77.70
CA THR A 3 -36.85 59.22 77.62
C THR A 3 -36.80 58.73 76.18
N GLU A 4 -35.70 59.04 75.49
CA GLU A 4 -35.38 58.61 74.14
C GLU A 4 -35.18 57.09 74.08
N THR A 5 -35.77 56.48 73.06
CA THR A 5 -35.60 55.06 72.72
C THR A 5 -34.47 54.96 71.68
N ALA A 6 -33.30 54.47 72.07
CA ALA A 6 -32.19 54.23 71.17
C ALA A 6 -32.38 52.89 70.44
N LEU A 7 -32.68 52.93 69.14
CA LEU A 7 -32.60 51.77 68.24
C LEU A 7 -31.12 51.38 68.05
N ALA A 8 -30.75 50.18 68.47
CA ALA A 8 -29.48 49.57 68.12
C ALA A 8 -29.53 49.11 66.66
N ALA A 9 -28.78 49.79 65.79
CA ALA A 9 -28.57 49.38 64.40
C ALA A 9 -27.77 48.06 64.39
N ALA A 10 -28.35 47.02 63.79
CA ALA A 10 -27.64 45.78 63.53
C ALA A 10 -26.58 46.02 62.44
N GLU A 11 -25.31 46.04 62.82
CA GLU A 11 -24.18 46.05 61.89
C GLU A 11 -24.25 44.82 60.99
N THR A 12 -24.60 45.02 59.73
CA THR A 12 -24.45 44.01 58.69
C THR A 12 -22.96 43.71 58.53
N PRO A 13 -22.50 42.45 58.71
CA PRO A 13 -21.09 42.13 58.59
C PRO A 13 -20.63 42.44 57.16
N GLU A 14 -19.70 43.39 57.06
CA GLU A 14 -19.07 43.82 55.83
C GLU A 14 -18.31 42.62 55.24
N VAL A 15 -18.90 41.95 54.26
CA VAL A 15 -18.29 40.79 53.60
C VAL A 15 -17.03 41.26 52.88
N ALA A 16 -15.87 40.96 53.47
CA ALA A 16 -14.56 41.35 52.99
C ALA A 16 -14.42 41.17 51.46
N PRO A 17 -13.98 42.20 50.71
CA PRO A 17 -13.99 42.22 49.24
C PRO A 17 -13.18 41.09 48.58
N GLY A 18 -12.22 40.48 49.29
CA GLY A 18 -11.47 39.32 48.80
C GLY A 18 -12.29 38.03 48.65
N ARG A 19 -13.39 37.87 49.40
CA ARG A 19 -14.16 36.61 49.40
C ARG A 19 -15.01 36.46 48.13
N LYS A 20 -15.56 37.56 47.59
CA LYS A 20 -16.35 37.57 46.35
C LYS A 20 -15.49 37.25 45.11
N TRP A 21 -14.22 37.68 45.11
CA TRP A 21 -13.28 37.39 44.03
C TRP A 21 -12.89 35.90 43.98
N LEU A 22 -12.63 35.29 45.14
CA LEU A 22 -12.34 33.85 45.24
C LEU A 22 -13.54 32.98 44.79
N PHE A 23 -14.76 33.38 45.14
CA PHE A 23 -15.98 32.70 44.65
C PHE A 23 -16.15 32.83 43.12
N GLY A 24 -15.90 34.02 42.56
CA GLY A 24 -15.93 34.22 41.11
C GLY A 24 -14.91 33.36 40.37
N LEU A 25 -13.67 33.29 40.89
CA LEU A 25 -12.60 32.47 40.31
C LEU A 25 -12.93 30.97 40.38
N ALA A 26 -13.46 30.49 41.51
CA ALA A 26 -13.86 29.10 41.68
C ALA A 26 -15.01 28.70 40.71
N LEU A 27 -15.99 29.58 40.52
CA LEU A 27 -17.10 29.33 39.59
C LEU A 27 -16.63 29.28 38.13
N VAL A 28 -15.80 30.24 37.70
CA VAL A 28 -15.23 30.26 36.34
C VAL A 28 -14.37 29.02 36.10
N THR A 29 -13.57 28.61 37.09
CA THR A 29 -12.74 27.40 36.99
C THR A 29 -13.61 26.15 36.89
N THR A 30 -14.67 26.04 37.69
CA THR A 30 -15.59 24.88 37.66
C THR A 30 -16.34 24.79 36.34
N ILE A 31 -16.88 25.91 35.85
CA ILE A 31 -17.54 25.97 34.54
C ILE A 31 -16.53 25.64 33.43
N GLY A 32 -15.32 26.17 33.51
CA GLY A 32 -14.24 25.88 32.57
C GLY A 32 -13.87 24.39 32.54
N LEU A 33 -13.73 23.76 33.71
CA LEU A 33 -13.48 22.32 33.83
C LEU A 33 -14.66 21.47 33.34
N PHE A 34 -15.90 21.91 33.58
CA PHE A 34 -17.09 21.21 33.10
C PHE A 34 -17.22 21.28 31.58
N VAL A 35 -17.03 22.47 30.99
CA VAL A 35 -17.03 22.66 29.53
C VAL A 35 -15.87 21.90 28.89
N ALA A 36 -14.68 21.93 29.50
CA ALA A 36 -13.55 21.13 29.05
C ALA A 36 -13.86 19.62 29.15
N GLY A 37 -14.40 19.16 30.28
CA GLY A 37 -14.80 17.77 30.49
C GLY A 37 -15.84 17.29 29.47
N MET A 38 -16.86 18.10 29.19
CA MET A 38 -17.85 17.79 28.14
C MET A 38 -17.24 17.83 26.74
N GLY A 39 -16.35 18.78 26.47
CA GLY A 39 -15.64 18.88 25.19
C GLY A 39 -14.81 17.64 24.85
N TRP A 40 -14.37 16.88 25.87
CA TRP A 40 -13.58 15.66 25.69
C TRP A 40 -14.41 14.38 25.85
N GLY A 41 -15.32 14.35 26.83
CA GLY A 41 -16.13 13.17 27.15
C GLY A 41 -17.21 12.89 26.10
N VAL A 42 -17.83 13.93 25.54
CA VAL A 42 -18.90 13.77 24.55
C VAL A 42 -18.38 13.14 23.25
N PRO A 43 -17.30 13.63 22.62
CA PRO A 43 -16.73 12.96 21.44
C PRO A 43 -16.33 11.52 21.70
N LEU A 44 -15.75 11.21 22.86
CA LEU A 44 -15.35 9.85 23.19
C LEU A 44 -16.57 8.92 23.36
N ALA A 45 -17.62 9.38 24.04
CA ALA A 45 -18.85 8.60 24.23
C ALA A 45 -19.54 8.30 22.90
N PHE A 46 -19.71 9.30 22.03
CA PHE A 46 -20.32 9.11 20.71
C PHE A 46 -19.46 8.23 19.81
N TRP A 47 -18.14 8.46 19.79
CA TRP A 47 -17.21 7.59 19.07
C TRP A 47 -17.34 6.13 19.52
N THR A 48 -17.33 5.88 20.82
CA THR A 48 -17.41 4.53 21.40
C THR A 48 -18.74 3.86 21.05
N TRP A 49 -19.86 4.59 21.15
CA TRP A 49 -21.17 4.08 20.78
C TRP A 49 -21.23 3.68 19.30
N HIS A 50 -20.75 4.54 18.40
CA HIS A 50 -20.74 4.25 16.96
C HIS A 50 -19.82 3.07 16.62
N ILE A 51 -18.64 2.97 17.21
CA ILE A 51 -17.74 1.81 17.03
C ILE A 51 -18.40 0.52 17.52
N HIS A 52 -19.05 0.56 18.68
CA HIS A 52 -19.72 -0.61 19.23
C HIS A 52 -20.88 -1.09 18.32
N GLN A 53 -21.72 -0.17 17.85
CA GLN A 53 -22.80 -0.49 16.90
C GLN A 53 -22.28 -1.02 15.57
N ALA A 54 -21.19 -0.42 15.04
CA ALA A 54 -20.52 -0.93 13.85
C ALA A 54 -20.00 -2.35 14.08
N GLY A 55 -19.47 -2.66 15.27
CA GLY A 55 -18.95 -3.99 15.60
C GLY A 55 -20.01 -5.07 15.61
N ILE A 56 -21.13 -4.84 16.32
CA ILE A 56 -22.27 -5.78 16.36
C ILE A 56 -22.78 -6.04 14.95
N GLN A 57 -23.06 -4.98 14.19
CA GLN A 57 -23.59 -5.11 12.84
C GLN A 57 -22.59 -5.75 11.87
N LEU A 58 -21.29 -5.55 12.09
CA LEU A 58 -20.26 -6.19 11.27
C LEU A 58 -20.22 -7.70 11.52
N GLU A 59 -20.30 -8.13 12.79
CA GLU A 59 -20.37 -9.56 13.13
C GLU A 59 -21.60 -10.26 12.52
N GLU A 60 -22.72 -9.55 12.37
CA GLU A 60 -23.92 -10.05 11.69
C GLU A 60 -23.83 -9.97 10.16
N ALA A 61 -23.10 -8.99 9.63
CA ALA A 61 -22.97 -8.75 8.19
C ALA A 61 -21.95 -9.68 7.51
N VAL A 62 -21.04 -10.29 8.26
CA VAL A 62 -19.97 -11.14 7.72
C VAL A 62 -19.97 -12.54 8.33
N THR A 63 -19.60 -13.52 7.52
CA THR A 63 -19.24 -14.86 7.99
C THR A 63 -17.73 -15.02 8.02
N TRP A 64 -17.26 -15.92 8.88
CA TRP A 64 -15.87 -16.34 8.95
C TRP A 64 -15.83 -17.83 8.62
N SER A 65 -14.74 -18.30 8.01
CA SER A 65 -14.57 -19.74 7.81
C SER A 65 -14.57 -20.46 9.17
N GLU A 66 -15.26 -21.60 9.24
CA GLU A 66 -15.23 -22.47 10.41
C GLU A 66 -14.23 -23.62 10.18
N PRO A 67 -13.28 -23.85 11.10
CA PRO A 67 -13.07 -23.15 12.37
C PRO A 67 -12.50 -21.73 12.18
N ARG A 68 -12.89 -20.80 13.06
CA ARG A 68 -12.39 -19.41 12.99
C ARG A 68 -10.92 -19.36 13.35
N TYR A 69 -10.11 -19.06 12.35
CA TYR A 69 -8.66 -18.91 12.48
C TYR A 69 -8.23 -17.45 12.45
N SER A 70 -7.01 -17.17 12.92
CA SER A 70 -6.45 -15.80 12.94
C SER A 70 -6.29 -15.22 11.54
N ASP A 71 -6.02 -16.06 10.55
CA ASP A 71 -5.86 -15.75 9.13
C ASP A 71 -7.13 -16.00 8.30
N ALA A 72 -8.28 -16.24 8.95
CA ALA A 72 -9.54 -16.37 8.25
C ALA A 72 -9.96 -15.01 7.65
N LEU A 73 -10.29 -15.00 6.36
CA LEU A 73 -10.85 -13.83 5.70
C LEU A 73 -12.36 -13.74 5.94
N PRO A 74 -12.90 -12.55 6.21
CA PRO A 74 -14.35 -12.36 6.29
C PRO A 74 -14.98 -12.55 4.91
N SER A 75 -16.20 -13.05 4.88
CA SER A 75 -17.02 -13.17 3.66
C SER A 75 -18.36 -12.45 3.87
N LEU A 76 -18.81 -11.71 2.86
CA LEU A 76 -20.07 -10.97 2.94
C LEU A 76 -21.29 -11.90 3.09
N GLN A 77 -22.09 -11.68 4.13
CA GLN A 77 -23.36 -12.36 4.36
C GLN A 77 -24.55 -11.46 4.05
N ASP A 78 -24.54 -10.22 4.57
CA ASP A 78 -25.63 -9.26 4.38
C ASP A 78 -25.09 -7.89 3.92
N PRO A 79 -25.22 -7.57 2.61
CA PRO A 79 -24.83 -6.28 2.05
C PRO A 79 -25.57 -5.08 2.67
N THR A 80 -26.80 -5.26 3.15
CA THR A 80 -27.61 -4.18 3.70
C THR A 80 -27.15 -3.77 5.09
N LEU A 81 -26.77 -4.75 5.92
CA LEU A 81 -26.14 -4.50 7.23
C LEU A 81 -24.77 -3.85 7.07
N LEU A 82 -23.98 -4.24 6.06
CA LEU A 82 -22.67 -3.63 5.81
C LEU A 82 -22.77 -2.12 5.50
N ASN A 83 -23.83 -1.68 4.82
CA ASN A 83 -24.12 -0.25 4.63
C ASN A 83 -24.42 0.46 5.95
N SER A 84 -25.02 -0.22 6.91
CA SER A 84 -25.25 0.31 8.25
C SER A 84 -23.94 0.43 9.04
N VAL A 85 -23.07 -0.59 8.97
CA VAL A 85 -21.71 -0.54 9.54
C VAL A 85 -20.97 0.71 9.05
N ARG A 86 -20.94 0.95 7.74
CA ARG A 86 -20.31 2.13 7.13
C ARG A 86 -20.83 3.45 7.68
N ARG A 87 -22.15 3.60 7.81
CA ARG A 87 -22.74 4.82 8.40
C ARG A 87 -22.28 5.05 9.84
N HIS A 88 -22.17 3.99 10.65
CA HIS A 88 -21.64 4.13 12.00
C HIS A 88 -20.14 4.44 11.99
N LEU A 89 -19.34 3.83 11.11
CA LEU A 89 -17.91 4.15 10.98
C LEU A 89 -17.67 5.60 10.52
N ASP A 90 -18.45 6.11 9.56
CA ASP A 90 -18.42 7.51 9.13
C ASP A 90 -18.75 8.48 10.27
N ALA A 91 -19.75 8.13 11.09
CA ALA A 91 -20.09 8.93 12.26
C ALA A 91 -18.99 8.86 13.33
N ALA A 92 -18.38 7.70 13.56
CA ALA A 92 -17.23 7.57 14.46
C ALA A 92 -16.05 8.44 13.98
N ARG A 93 -15.73 8.42 12.69
CA ARG A 93 -14.66 9.25 12.11
C ARG A 93 -14.90 10.74 12.23
N ARG A 94 -16.16 11.20 12.22
CA ARG A 94 -16.48 12.62 12.49
C ARG A 94 -16.05 13.06 13.88
N TRP A 95 -16.12 12.17 14.88
CA TRP A 95 -15.70 12.46 16.25
C TRP A 95 -14.20 12.26 16.47
N ARG A 96 -13.59 11.26 15.81
CA ARG A 96 -12.13 10.99 15.89
C ARG A 96 -11.58 10.54 14.53
N PRO A 97 -11.22 11.49 13.63
CA PRO A 97 -10.90 11.16 12.23
C PRO A 97 -9.63 10.33 12.07
N ASN A 98 -8.67 10.47 12.98
CA ASN A 98 -7.37 9.79 12.89
C ASN A 98 -7.28 8.55 13.79
N HIS A 99 -8.40 8.04 14.31
CA HIS A 99 -8.36 6.87 15.17
C HIS A 99 -8.29 5.57 14.35
N PHE A 100 -7.19 4.84 14.48
CA PHE A 100 -6.89 3.65 13.67
C PHE A 100 -8.00 2.60 13.66
N HIS A 101 -8.71 2.40 14.79
CA HIS A 101 -9.70 1.32 14.91
C HIS A 101 -10.88 1.46 13.93
N ALA A 102 -11.34 2.69 13.65
CA ALA A 102 -12.43 2.90 12.70
C ALA A 102 -12.00 2.55 11.27
N HIS A 103 -10.77 2.94 10.89
CA HIS A 103 -10.16 2.62 9.60
C HIS A 103 -9.86 1.13 9.45
N ARG A 104 -9.41 0.47 10.52
CA ARG A 104 -9.24 -0.99 10.55
C ARG A 104 -10.56 -1.71 10.30
N MET A 105 -11.64 -1.31 10.97
CA MET A 105 -12.96 -1.90 10.75
C MET A 105 -13.47 -1.65 9.33
N GLU A 106 -13.23 -0.48 8.77
CA GLU A 106 -13.54 -0.20 7.36
C GLU A 106 -12.75 -1.12 6.41
N ALA A 107 -11.47 -1.35 6.68
CA ALA A 107 -10.68 -2.31 5.92
C ALA A 107 -11.34 -3.71 5.94
N VAL A 108 -11.75 -4.19 7.13
CA VAL A 108 -12.48 -5.48 7.26
C VAL A 108 -13.79 -5.48 6.46
N THR A 109 -14.53 -4.37 6.42
CA THR A 109 -15.75 -4.28 5.59
C THR A 109 -15.45 -4.44 4.10
N HIS A 110 -14.34 -3.87 3.62
CA HIS A 110 -13.91 -3.99 2.23
C HIS A 110 -13.30 -5.35 1.91
N MET A 111 -12.59 -5.97 2.87
CA MET A 111 -12.13 -7.36 2.75
C MET A 111 -13.30 -8.32 2.57
N ALA A 112 -14.39 -8.14 3.32
CA ALA A 112 -15.58 -8.98 3.22
C ALA A 112 -16.25 -8.91 1.84
N GLU A 113 -16.16 -7.76 1.16
CA GLU A 113 -16.65 -7.55 -0.20
C GLU A 113 -15.66 -8.02 -1.29
N GLY A 114 -14.45 -8.43 -0.91
CA GLY A 114 -13.37 -8.70 -1.86
C GLY A 114 -12.82 -7.44 -2.55
N ASN A 115 -13.11 -6.24 -2.04
CA ASN A 115 -12.60 -4.99 -2.59
C ASN A 115 -11.23 -4.65 -1.99
N TRP A 116 -10.19 -5.35 -2.45
CA TRP A 116 -8.85 -5.28 -1.88
C TRP A 116 -8.20 -3.90 -2.00
N LEU A 117 -8.48 -3.14 -3.07
CA LEU A 117 -7.95 -1.76 -3.22
C LEU A 117 -8.54 -0.81 -2.17
N ALA A 118 -9.85 -0.91 -1.91
CA ALA A 118 -10.47 -0.11 -0.87
C ALA A 118 -10.03 -0.56 0.53
N ALA A 119 -9.86 -1.87 0.73
CA ALA A 119 -9.33 -2.42 1.97
C ALA A 119 -7.91 -1.92 2.26
N GLU A 120 -7.03 -1.92 1.26
CA GLU A 120 -5.67 -1.37 1.35
C GLU A 120 -5.71 0.13 1.72
N HIS A 121 -6.52 0.92 1.02
CA HIS A 121 -6.64 2.35 1.33
C HIS A 121 -7.05 2.60 2.80
N ALA A 122 -8.03 1.86 3.30
CA ALA A 122 -8.50 1.95 4.67
C ALA A 122 -7.45 1.45 5.68
N ILE A 123 -6.75 0.34 5.40
CA ILE A 123 -5.74 -0.18 6.33
C ILE A 123 -4.50 0.72 6.41
N GLU A 124 -4.10 1.38 5.32
CA GLU A 124 -3.02 2.37 5.35
C GLU A 124 -3.36 3.56 6.27
N ALA A 125 -4.62 4.02 6.26
CA ALA A 125 -5.08 5.03 7.21
C ALA A 125 -5.05 4.53 8.67
N ALA A 126 -5.29 3.23 8.90
CA ALA A 126 -5.14 2.63 10.21
C ALA A 126 -3.66 2.52 10.64
N VAL A 127 -2.76 2.10 9.75
CA VAL A 127 -1.31 2.02 9.98
C VAL A 127 -0.75 3.38 10.34
N ALA A 128 -1.15 4.45 9.63
CA ALA A 128 -0.70 5.81 9.94
C ALA A 128 -1.04 6.25 11.39
N GLY A 129 -2.11 5.71 11.98
CA GLY A 129 -2.50 5.98 13.37
C GLY A 129 -1.95 4.99 14.39
N ALA A 130 -1.44 3.82 13.97
CA ALA A 130 -1.02 2.73 14.85
C ALA A 130 0.00 1.80 14.19
N GLU A 131 1.12 2.36 13.71
CA GLU A 131 2.11 1.65 12.88
C GLU A 131 2.65 0.36 13.50
N ARG A 132 2.86 0.32 14.82
CA ARG A 132 3.40 -0.86 15.51
C ARG A 132 2.34 -1.80 16.08
N ASN A 133 1.07 -1.61 15.72
CA ASN A 133 0.01 -2.47 16.21
C ASN A 133 0.01 -3.79 15.41
N PRO A 134 0.29 -4.95 16.05
CA PRO A 134 0.42 -6.21 15.35
C PRO A 134 -0.86 -6.65 14.64
N LEU A 135 -2.05 -6.30 15.17
CA LEU A 135 -3.32 -6.64 14.55
C LEU A 135 -3.55 -5.84 13.26
N VAL A 136 -3.22 -4.54 13.27
CA VAL A 136 -3.34 -3.69 12.08
C VAL A 136 -2.36 -4.16 11.00
N GLN A 137 -1.13 -4.49 11.39
CA GLN A 137 -0.14 -5.02 10.47
C GLN A 137 -0.51 -6.41 9.93
N PHE A 138 -1.12 -7.27 10.75
CA PHE A 138 -1.58 -8.57 10.31
C PHE A 138 -2.73 -8.47 9.30
N ASP A 139 -3.71 -7.59 9.52
CA ASP A 139 -4.79 -7.37 8.54
C ASP A 139 -4.22 -6.83 7.20
N ARG A 140 -3.20 -5.96 7.29
CA ARG A 140 -2.48 -5.47 6.10
C ARG A 140 -1.74 -6.59 5.38
N VAL A 141 -1.14 -7.54 6.08
CA VAL A 141 -0.54 -8.76 5.53
C VAL A 141 -1.58 -9.53 4.72
N LEU A 142 -2.76 -9.79 5.30
CA LEU A 142 -3.84 -10.54 4.63
C LEU A 142 -4.33 -9.86 3.35
N ILE A 143 -4.48 -8.52 3.36
CA ILE A 143 -4.91 -7.75 2.17
C ILE A 143 -3.90 -7.92 1.03
N HIS A 144 -2.60 -7.80 1.31
CA HIS A 144 -1.58 -7.91 0.27
C HIS A 144 -1.38 -9.37 -0.18
N GLU A 145 -1.59 -10.36 0.68
CA GLU A 145 -1.65 -11.77 0.25
C GLU A 145 -2.74 -12.01 -0.77
N GLN A 146 -3.95 -11.45 -0.56
CA GLN A 146 -5.04 -11.59 -1.53
C GLN A 146 -4.73 -10.90 -2.87
N MET A 147 -4.04 -9.76 -2.84
CA MET A 147 -3.55 -9.12 -4.08
C MET A 147 -2.50 -9.98 -4.79
N MET A 148 -1.56 -10.59 -4.05
CA MET A 148 -0.57 -11.50 -4.63
C MET A 148 -1.23 -12.76 -5.22
N ASP A 149 -2.17 -13.37 -4.52
CA ASP A 149 -2.91 -14.54 -5.00
C ASP A 149 -3.71 -14.22 -6.28
N HIS A 150 -4.30 -13.01 -6.36
CA HIS A 150 -4.94 -12.54 -7.59
C HIS A 150 -3.94 -12.43 -8.74
N LEU A 151 -2.77 -11.81 -8.51
CA LEU A 151 -1.73 -11.67 -9.54
C LEU A 151 -1.17 -13.03 -9.99
N ALA A 152 -1.06 -13.99 -9.08
CA ALA A 152 -0.60 -15.35 -9.39
C ALA A 152 -1.62 -16.14 -10.24
N THR A 153 -2.92 -15.94 -9.99
CA THR A 153 -4.00 -16.61 -10.74
C THR A 153 -4.38 -15.90 -12.04
N HIS A 154 -4.00 -14.62 -12.19
CA HIS A 154 -4.20 -13.81 -13.39
C HIS A 154 -2.86 -13.26 -13.89
N PRO A 155 -1.91 -14.13 -14.25
CA PRO A 155 -0.57 -13.70 -14.63
C PRO A 155 -0.64 -12.83 -15.90
N GLY A 156 0.08 -11.71 -15.86
CA GLY A 156 0.25 -10.86 -17.03
C GLY A 156 1.07 -11.52 -18.14
N GLN A 157 0.87 -11.08 -19.37
CA GLN A 157 1.74 -11.48 -20.49
C GLN A 157 2.97 -10.57 -20.54
N GLY A 158 4.13 -11.07 -20.12
CA GLY A 158 5.39 -10.34 -20.18
C GLY A 158 5.75 -9.96 -21.63
N VAL A 159 6.05 -8.69 -21.89
CA VAL A 159 6.39 -8.18 -23.23
C VAL A 159 7.64 -8.87 -23.76
N TRP A 160 8.68 -8.99 -22.93
CA TRP A 160 9.89 -9.68 -23.34
C TRP A 160 9.67 -11.19 -23.50
N GLN A 161 8.86 -11.81 -22.64
CA GLN A 161 8.51 -13.21 -22.77
C GLN A 161 7.80 -13.49 -24.10
N ALA A 162 6.88 -12.61 -24.51
CA ALA A 162 6.23 -12.71 -25.82
C ALA A 162 7.23 -12.63 -26.98
N VAL A 163 8.28 -11.81 -26.89
CA VAL A 163 9.37 -11.78 -27.88
C VAL A 163 10.13 -13.11 -27.92
N GLN A 164 10.44 -13.69 -26.76
CA GLN A 164 11.13 -14.98 -26.68
C GLN A 164 10.28 -16.15 -27.23
N ASP A 165 8.98 -16.11 -26.97
CA ASP A 165 8.02 -17.11 -27.41
C ASP A 165 7.56 -16.90 -28.87
N GLN A 166 8.22 -16.00 -29.62
CA GLN A 166 7.91 -15.66 -31.02
C GLN A 166 6.49 -15.11 -31.24
N GLN A 167 5.83 -14.65 -30.18
CA GLN A 167 4.55 -13.94 -30.22
C GLN A 167 4.72 -12.42 -30.39
N GLY A 168 5.97 -11.95 -30.28
CA GLY A 168 6.39 -10.59 -30.59
C GLY A 168 7.72 -10.59 -31.34
N THR A 169 8.20 -9.41 -31.73
CA THR A 169 9.46 -9.27 -32.45
C THR A 169 10.24 -8.06 -31.93
N LEU A 170 11.48 -8.28 -31.52
CA LEU A 170 12.41 -7.19 -31.28
C LEU A 170 12.83 -6.60 -32.64
N LEU A 171 12.49 -5.34 -32.87
CA LEU A 171 12.88 -4.60 -34.07
C LEU A 171 14.20 -3.86 -33.87
N ARG A 172 14.40 -3.30 -32.66
CA ARG A 172 15.62 -2.61 -32.25
C ARG A 172 15.88 -2.75 -30.74
N PRO A 173 17.14 -2.86 -30.29
CA PRO A 173 18.33 -3.04 -31.13
C PRO A 173 18.35 -4.43 -31.79
N ALA A 174 19.36 -4.73 -32.59
CA ALA A 174 19.55 -6.08 -33.10
C ALA A 174 19.74 -7.08 -31.93
N ALA A 175 19.28 -8.33 -32.10
CA ALA A 175 19.24 -9.30 -31.00
C ALA A 175 20.63 -9.64 -30.42
N ASP A 176 21.69 -9.53 -31.21
CA ASP A 176 23.09 -9.72 -30.81
C ASP A 176 23.64 -8.56 -29.95
N ARG A 177 22.92 -7.43 -29.91
CA ARG A 177 23.22 -6.27 -29.05
C ARG A 177 22.48 -6.30 -27.71
N VAL A 178 21.74 -7.39 -27.42
CA VAL A 178 21.05 -7.62 -26.15
C VAL A 178 21.88 -8.54 -25.26
N CYS A 179 22.37 -8.04 -24.14
CA CYS A 179 23.25 -8.78 -23.24
C CYS A 179 22.52 -9.30 -22.00
N ALA A 180 23.02 -10.41 -21.46
CA ALA A 180 22.48 -11.05 -20.26
C ALA A 180 22.97 -10.41 -18.94
N TYR A 181 23.95 -9.52 -19.02
CA TYR A 181 24.52 -8.82 -17.87
C TYR A 181 24.87 -7.39 -18.28
N LEU A 182 25.07 -6.53 -17.27
CA LEU A 182 25.57 -5.18 -17.47
C LEU A 182 27.00 -5.21 -18.01
N ASP A 183 27.13 -5.44 -19.32
CA ASP A 183 28.38 -5.35 -20.05
C ASP A 183 28.57 -3.92 -20.54
N ARG A 184 29.69 -3.30 -20.16
CA ARG A 184 30.06 -1.95 -20.60
C ARG A 184 30.88 -1.97 -21.89
N SER A 185 30.97 -3.12 -22.56
CA SER A 185 31.51 -3.23 -23.90
C SER A 185 30.69 -2.39 -24.89
N THR A 186 31.31 -1.97 -25.98
CA THR A 186 30.63 -1.21 -27.05
C THR A 186 29.62 -2.04 -27.84
N ASP A 187 29.50 -3.34 -27.53
CA ASP A 187 28.62 -4.26 -28.25
C ASP A 187 27.28 -4.48 -27.56
N CYS A 188 27.03 -3.80 -26.44
CA CYS A 188 25.79 -3.90 -25.69
C CYS A 188 24.94 -2.64 -25.79
N ASP A 189 23.77 -2.74 -26.43
CA ASP A 189 22.79 -1.64 -26.48
C ASP A 189 21.72 -1.77 -25.40
N VAL A 190 21.37 -3.02 -25.04
CA VAL A 190 20.31 -3.31 -24.08
C VAL A 190 20.75 -4.46 -23.17
N VAL A 191 20.47 -4.33 -21.88
CA VAL A 191 20.66 -5.40 -20.89
C VAL A 191 19.31 -6.01 -20.58
N ASN A 192 19.23 -7.34 -20.61
CA ASN A 192 18.10 -8.11 -20.16
C ASN A 192 18.53 -9.12 -19.11
N GLN A 193 18.19 -8.86 -17.85
CA GLN A 193 18.59 -9.71 -16.75
C GLN A 193 17.61 -9.67 -15.59
N THR A 194 17.69 -10.66 -14.71
CA THR A 194 16.95 -10.66 -13.44
C THR A 194 17.86 -10.06 -12.38
N VAL A 195 17.37 -9.05 -11.67
CA VAL A 195 18.11 -8.36 -10.61
C VAL A 195 17.20 -8.06 -9.43
N PRO A 196 17.77 -7.90 -8.23
CA PRO A 196 17.05 -7.34 -7.09
C PRO A 196 16.73 -5.86 -7.33
N LEU A 197 15.46 -5.51 -7.22
CA LEU A 197 14.91 -4.19 -7.45
C LEU A 197 14.34 -3.62 -6.15
N PRO A 198 14.92 -2.53 -5.61
CA PRO A 198 14.24 -1.73 -4.59
C PRO A 198 13.05 -1.02 -5.21
N VAL A 199 11.91 -0.95 -4.51
CA VAL A 199 10.70 -0.26 -4.99
C VAL A 199 10.60 1.13 -4.36
N HIS A 200 10.17 2.12 -5.14
CA HIS A 200 10.04 3.48 -4.67
C HIS A 200 9.00 3.64 -3.55
N GLY A 201 9.39 4.32 -2.47
CA GLY A 201 8.53 4.54 -1.30
C GLY A 201 8.40 3.33 -0.37
N ILE A 202 9.26 2.34 -0.53
CA ILE A 202 9.40 1.15 0.33
C ILE A 202 10.83 1.10 0.86
N ASP A 203 11.02 0.47 2.02
CA ASP A 203 12.35 0.23 2.57
C ASP A 203 13.23 -0.51 1.54
N PRO A 204 14.39 0.04 1.13
CA PRO A 204 15.24 -0.56 0.11
C PRO A 204 15.85 -1.91 0.53
N ILE A 205 15.78 -2.30 1.82
CA ILE A 205 16.16 -3.65 2.24
C ILE A 205 15.21 -4.71 1.66
N LEU A 206 13.96 -4.34 1.36
CA LEU A 206 12.93 -5.21 0.81
C LEU A 206 13.00 -5.23 -0.71
N MET A 207 14.04 -5.88 -1.21
CA MET A 207 14.25 -6.06 -2.64
C MET A 207 13.41 -7.23 -3.17
N ARG A 208 12.91 -7.09 -4.40
CA ARG A 208 12.36 -8.21 -5.17
C ARG A 208 13.18 -8.51 -6.39
N GLU A 209 13.23 -9.77 -6.77
CA GLU A 209 13.72 -10.13 -8.09
C GLU A 209 12.73 -9.63 -9.16
N GLY A 210 13.26 -8.97 -10.18
CA GLY A 210 12.49 -8.52 -11.32
C GLY A 210 13.31 -8.59 -12.60
N ARG A 211 12.62 -8.82 -13.72
CA ARG A 211 13.26 -8.91 -15.02
C ARG A 211 13.41 -7.53 -15.63
N LEU A 212 14.64 -7.04 -15.66
CA LEU A 212 15.02 -5.73 -16.14
C LEU A 212 15.35 -5.75 -17.64
N LEU A 213 14.81 -4.76 -18.37
CA LEU A 213 15.25 -4.33 -19.69
C LEU A 213 15.83 -2.91 -19.58
N ALA A 214 17.16 -2.79 -19.55
CA ALA A 214 17.86 -1.50 -19.41
C ALA A 214 18.56 -1.09 -20.71
N VAL A 215 18.46 0.20 -21.06
CA VAL A 215 19.07 0.78 -22.24
C VAL A 215 20.46 1.31 -21.89
N LEU A 216 21.46 0.92 -22.69
CA LEU A 216 22.87 1.33 -22.60
C LEU A 216 23.33 2.22 -23.76
N SER A 217 22.48 2.45 -24.76
CA SER A 217 22.80 3.33 -25.89
C SER A 217 21.72 4.36 -26.17
N THR A 218 22.02 5.31 -27.06
CA THR A 218 21.06 6.36 -27.44
C THR A 218 19.88 5.85 -28.24
N GLU A 219 19.93 4.61 -28.73
CA GLU A 219 18.85 4.04 -29.54
C GLU A 219 17.71 3.52 -28.66
N PRO A 220 16.45 3.83 -29.01
CA PRO A 220 15.31 3.30 -28.29
C PRO A 220 15.10 1.81 -28.60
N ILE A 221 14.50 1.10 -27.65
CA ILE A 221 14.06 -0.27 -27.88
C ILE A 221 12.77 -0.22 -28.68
N GLU A 222 12.69 -0.93 -29.80
CA GLU A 222 11.48 -1.07 -30.58
C GLU A 222 11.02 -2.52 -30.60
N ILE A 223 9.79 -2.76 -30.16
CA ILE A 223 9.22 -4.10 -30.03
C ILE A 223 7.86 -4.13 -30.73
N LYS A 224 7.65 -5.11 -31.59
CA LYS A 224 6.36 -5.41 -32.20
C LYS A 224 5.64 -6.45 -31.33
N VAL A 225 4.44 -6.14 -30.85
CA VAL A 225 3.64 -7.02 -29.98
C VAL A 225 2.15 -6.85 -30.25
N PHE A 226 1.38 -7.87 -29.90
CA PHE A 226 -0.08 -7.82 -29.89
C PHE A 226 -0.59 -7.28 -28.55
N VAL A 227 -1.58 -6.39 -28.57
CA VAL A 227 -2.24 -5.88 -27.35
C VAL A 227 -3.43 -6.79 -27.01
N PRO A 228 -3.42 -7.53 -25.89
CA PRO A 228 -4.47 -8.50 -25.59
C PRO A 228 -5.83 -7.84 -25.28
N LEU A 229 -6.92 -8.49 -25.69
CA LEU A 229 -8.30 -8.05 -25.44
C LEU A 229 -8.64 -7.94 -23.94
N ALA A 230 -8.25 -8.94 -23.16
CA ALA A 230 -8.53 -9.00 -21.73
C ALA A 230 -7.51 -8.24 -20.86
N ALA A 231 -6.38 -7.82 -21.45
CA ALA A 231 -5.25 -7.26 -20.71
C ALA A 231 -4.65 -6.01 -21.39
N PRO A 232 -5.42 -4.91 -21.51
CA PRO A 232 -4.98 -3.72 -22.24
C PRO A 232 -3.98 -2.83 -21.48
N TRP A 233 -3.74 -3.11 -20.20
CA TRP A 233 -2.86 -2.28 -19.38
C TRP A 233 -1.43 -2.78 -19.47
N LEU A 234 -0.51 -1.90 -19.88
CA LEU A 234 0.91 -2.18 -19.84
C LEU A 234 1.46 -1.70 -18.49
N VAL A 235 1.93 -2.62 -17.66
CA VAL A 235 2.48 -2.39 -16.32
C VAL A 235 3.97 -2.61 -16.33
N PHE A 236 4.71 -1.77 -15.60
CA PHE A 236 6.16 -1.87 -15.47
C PHE A 236 6.67 -1.12 -14.25
N LEU A 237 7.89 -1.46 -13.85
CA LEU A 237 8.72 -0.69 -12.93
C LEU A 237 9.68 0.17 -13.76
N ALA A 238 9.75 1.47 -13.49
CA ALA A 238 10.62 2.41 -14.20
C ALA A 238 11.75 2.87 -13.28
N GLY A 239 12.99 2.80 -13.75
CA GLY A 239 14.11 3.10 -12.86
C GLY A 239 15.47 2.97 -13.48
N VAL A 240 16.45 2.81 -12.59
CA VAL A 240 17.86 2.77 -12.91
C VAL A 240 18.44 1.48 -12.39
N HIS A 241 19.24 0.83 -13.22
CA HIS A 241 19.94 -0.37 -12.83
C HIS A 241 20.75 -0.14 -11.53
N PRO A 242 20.61 -0.99 -10.49
CA PRO A 242 21.26 -0.79 -9.19
C PRO A 242 22.79 -0.62 -9.27
N GLU A 243 23.44 -1.39 -10.15
CA GLU A 243 24.90 -1.36 -10.36
C GLU A 243 25.39 -0.35 -11.42
N SER A 244 24.52 0.53 -11.90
CA SER A 244 24.92 1.51 -12.91
C SER A 244 25.82 2.59 -12.31
N ALA A 245 26.96 2.84 -12.96
CA ALA A 245 27.87 3.92 -12.60
C ALA A 245 28.35 4.64 -13.87
N PRO A 246 28.43 5.99 -13.89
CA PRO A 246 28.05 6.92 -12.81
C PRO A 246 26.52 6.95 -12.56
N PRO A 247 26.01 7.74 -11.59
CA PRO A 247 24.56 7.98 -11.47
C PRO A 247 23.97 8.60 -12.75
N PRO A 248 22.67 8.40 -13.03
CA PRO A 248 22.04 9.05 -14.16
C PRO A 248 22.01 10.57 -13.98
N PRO A 249 22.03 11.32 -15.09
CA PRO A 249 21.81 12.76 -15.04
C PRO A 249 20.45 13.07 -14.38
N ALA A 250 20.34 14.22 -13.71
CA ALA A 250 19.09 14.62 -13.11
C ALA A 250 18.00 14.80 -14.21
N GLY A 251 16.80 14.32 -13.93
CA GLY A 251 15.65 14.50 -14.83
C GLY A 251 15.64 13.59 -16.05
N VAL A 252 16.27 12.40 -16.00
CA VAL A 252 16.06 11.35 -17.02
C VAL A 252 14.57 11.05 -17.12
N LYS A 253 14.08 11.06 -18.36
CA LYS A 253 12.72 10.71 -18.74
C LYS A 253 12.74 9.35 -19.43
N LEU A 254 11.96 8.42 -18.92
CA LEU A 254 11.63 7.17 -19.58
C LEU A 254 10.31 7.32 -20.31
N THR A 255 10.29 7.10 -21.61
CA THR A 255 9.12 7.28 -22.46
C THR A 255 8.67 5.96 -23.08
N ILE A 256 7.36 5.83 -23.26
CA ILE A 256 6.76 4.77 -24.06
C ILE A 256 5.91 5.45 -25.14
N ALA A 257 6.17 5.09 -26.39
CA ALA A 257 5.35 5.49 -27.52
C ALA A 257 4.82 4.26 -28.28
N VAL A 258 3.64 4.41 -28.88
CA VAL A 258 2.94 3.36 -29.60
C VAL A 258 2.68 3.82 -31.03
N GLN A 259 2.96 2.93 -31.99
CA GLN A 259 2.55 3.07 -33.38
C GLN A 259 1.65 1.89 -33.72
N GLY A 260 0.38 2.17 -34.04
CA GLY A 260 -0.57 1.14 -34.46
C GLY A 260 -0.35 0.67 -35.89
N GLU A 261 -0.97 -0.45 -36.26
CA GLU A 261 -0.97 -0.94 -37.64
C GLU A 261 -1.50 0.13 -38.61
N GLY A 262 -0.76 0.38 -39.70
CA GLY A 262 -1.11 1.38 -40.70
C GLY A 262 -0.94 2.85 -40.29
N GLN A 263 -0.47 3.13 -39.07
CA GLN A 263 -0.20 4.50 -38.61
C GLN A 263 1.23 4.93 -38.93
N ALA A 264 1.40 6.12 -39.49
CA ALA A 264 2.71 6.69 -39.76
C ALA A 264 3.36 7.28 -38.49
N ASP A 265 2.56 7.88 -37.62
CA ASP A 265 3.05 8.64 -36.47
C ASP A 265 3.09 7.82 -35.17
N TRP A 266 4.05 8.16 -34.32
CA TRP A 266 4.16 7.63 -32.97
C TRP A 266 3.30 8.44 -32.00
N THR A 267 2.50 7.77 -31.18
CA THR A 267 1.76 8.38 -30.08
C THR A 267 2.50 8.11 -28.78
N GLN A 268 3.00 9.15 -28.10
CA GLN A 268 3.55 8.99 -26.75
C GLN A 268 2.41 8.69 -25.77
N VAL A 269 2.53 7.60 -25.02
CA VAL A 269 1.50 7.13 -24.08
C VAL A 269 1.96 7.20 -22.62
N SER A 270 3.27 7.24 -22.37
CA SER A 270 3.82 7.36 -21.02
C SER A 270 5.11 8.19 -21.03
N GLU A 271 5.30 8.96 -19.96
CA GLU A 271 6.55 9.64 -19.60
C GLU A 271 6.73 9.55 -18.08
N VAL A 272 7.84 8.95 -17.65
CA VAL A 272 8.21 8.87 -16.23
C VAL A 272 9.51 9.63 -16.02
N VAL A 273 9.47 10.63 -15.14
CA VAL A 273 10.65 11.40 -14.76
C VAL A 273 11.31 10.73 -13.56
N LEU A 274 12.55 10.27 -13.73
CA LEU A 274 13.31 9.62 -12.69
C LEU A 274 13.85 10.65 -11.68
N PRO A 275 13.67 10.42 -10.36
CA PRO A 275 14.35 11.19 -9.33
C PRO A 275 15.88 11.13 -9.51
N PRO A 276 16.62 12.20 -9.17
CA PRO A 276 18.09 12.22 -9.25
C PRO A 276 18.79 11.09 -8.47
N ASN A 277 18.11 10.54 -7.47
CA ASN A 277 18.56 9.46 -6.61
C ASN A 277 17.76 8.15 -6.83
N SER A 278 17.23 7.92 -8.03
CA SER A 278 16.44 6.73 -8.37
C SER A 278 17.18 5.40 -8.18
N GLN A 279 18.51 5.40 -8.26
CA GLN A 279 19.33 4.22 -7.91
C GLN A 279 19.15 3.77 -6.45
N THR A 280 18.93 4.72 -5.52
CA THR A 280 18.80 4.42 -4.08
C THR A 280 17.36 4.49 -3.59
N THR A 281 16.55 5.36 -4.19
CA THR A 281 15.14 5.54 -3.85
C THR A 281 14.21 4.53 -4.50
N GLY A 282 14.71 3.69 -5.39
CA GLY A 282 13.98 2.58 -5.96
C GLY A 282 13.25 2.86 -7.27
N TRP A 283 12.73 1.78 -7.82
CA TRP A 283 12.00 1.69 -9.07
C TRP A 283 10.53 2.10 -8.89
N ILE A 284 10.01 2.88 -9.82
CA ILE A 284 8.69 3.50 -9.76
C ILE A 284 7.67 2.61 -10.48
N PRO A 285 6.67 2.04 -9.77
CA PRO A 285 5.56 1.36 -10.40
C PRO A 285 4.82 2.32 -11.32
N THR A 286 4.57 1.89 -12.55
CA THR A 286 3.90 2.66 -13.59
C THR A 286 2.98 1.75 -14.41
N GLN A 287 1.88 2.32 -14.89
CA GLN A 287 0.98 1.66 -15.80
C GLN A 287 0.49 2.62 -16.88
N VAL A 288 0.16 2.07 -18.06
CA VAL A 288 -0.45 2.82 -19.15
C VAL A 288 -1.55 2.00 -19.81
N ASN A 289 -2.69 2.64 -20.07
CA ASN A 289 -3.82 1.99 -20.73
C ASN A 289 -3.65 2.05 -22.25
N LEU A 290 -3.50 0.88 -22.89
CA LEU A 290 -3.42 0.74 -24.34
C LEU A 290 -4.76 0.35 -24.99
N GLY A 291 -5.89 0.62 -24.31
CA GLY A 291 -7.25 0.28 -24.73
C GLY A 291 -7.60 0.65 -26.17
N ARG A 292 -7.01 1.73 -26.70
CA ARG A 292 -7.18 2.18 -28.09
C ARG A 292 -6.67 1.18 -29.14
N TRP A 293 -5.70 0.33 -28.78
CA TRP A 293 -5.03 -0.61 -29.69
C TRP A 293 -5.35 -2.07 -29.37
N VAL A 294 -6.34 -2.31 -28.52
CA VAL A 294 -6.76 -3.65 -28.12
C VAL A 294 -7.11 -4.52 -29.33
N GLY A 295 -6.61 -5.76 -29.32
CA GLY A 295 -6.88 -6.72 -30.40
C GLY A 295 -6.09 -6.46 -31.67
N THR A 296 -5.10 -5.56 -31.63
CA THR A 296 -4.25 -5.22 -32.77
C THR A 296 -2.77 -5.39 -32.44
N GLU A 297 -1.97 -5.51 -33.48
CA GLU A 297 -0.53 -5.48 -33.37
C GLU A 297 -0.02 -4.03 -33.36
N VAL A 298 0.90 -3.73 -32.45
CA VAL A 298 1.51 -2.41 -32.30
C VAL A 298 3.02 -2.52 -32.27
N ARG A 299 3.68 -1.41 -32.60
CA ARG A 299 5.09 -1.20 -32.25
C ARG A 299 5.16 -0.34 -31.00
N LEU A 300 5.86 -0.83 -29.99
CA LEU A 300 6.23 -0.10 -28.79
C LEU A 300 7.64 0.44 -28.98
N ARG A 301 7.84 1.73 -28.66
CA ARG A 301 9.15 2.36 -28.58
C ARG A 301 9.41 2.76 -27.13
N LEU A 302 10.44 2.17 -26.54
CA LEU A 302 10.90 2.47 -25.18
C LEU A 302 12.13 3.36 -25.28
N GLY A 303 12.02 4.61 -24.83
CA GLY A 303 13.07 5.61 -24.96
C GLY A 303 13.53 6.19 -23.62
N ALA A 304 14.76 6.72 -23.59
CA ALA A 304 15.33 7.39 -22.42
C ALA A 304 16.03 8.70 -22.83
N ALA A 305 15.73 9.81 -22.15
CA ALA A 305 16.34 11.12 -22.43
C ALA A 305 16.43 12.05 -21.20
N PRO A 306 17.53 12.79 -20.96
CA PRO A 306 18.83 12.63 -21.63
C PRO A 306 19.36 11.21 -21.42
N PHE A 307 20.22 10.77 -22.33
CA PHE A 307 20.82 9.46 -22.20
C PHE A 307 21.65 9.40 -20.91
N GLY A 308 21.52 8.30 -20.19
CA GLY A 308 22.14 8.04 -18.91
C GLY A 308 22.52 6.57 -18.78
N PRO A 309 23.24 6.19 -17.73
CA PRO A 309 23.70 4.84 -17.53
C PRO A 309 22.51 3.92 -17.20
N ALA A 310 22.40 2.80 -17.92
CA ALA A 310 21.50 1.66 -17.71
C ALA A 310 20.16 2.00 -17.02
N VAL A 311 19.36 2.85 -17.65
CA VAL A 311 17.98 3.14 -17.23
C VAL A 311 17.00 2.24 -17.97
N GLY A 312 15.87 1.89 -17.39
CA GLY A 312 15.04 0.87 -18.01
C GLY A 312 13.66 0.65 -17.44
N TRP A 313 13.08 -0.45 -17.91
CA TRP A 313 11.78 -0.97 -17.54
C TRP A 313 11.97 -2.37 -17.00
N ALA A 314 11.46 -2.63 -15.81
CA ALA A 314 11.40 -3.97 -15.25
C ALA A 314 9.97 -4.51 -15.22
N ASP A 315 9.82 -5.82 -15.35
CA ASP A 315 8.54 -6.55 -15.33
C ASP A 315 7.48 -6.01 -16.31
N LEU A 316 7.94 -5.52 -17.46
CA LEU A 316 7.09 -4.97 -18.51
C LEU A 316 6.08 -6.04 -19.00
N SER A 317 4.81 -5.88 -18.67
CA SER A 317 3.78 -6.90 -18.89
C SER A 317 2.40 -6.32 -19.21
N PHE A 318 1.61 -7.03 -20.02
CA PHE A 318 0.20 -6.75 -20.26
C PHE A 318 -0.66 -7.38 -19.18
N GLN A 319 -1.56 -6.59 -18.57
CA GLN A 319 -2.40 -6.99 -17.46
C GLN A 319 -3.85 -6.54 -17.63
N SER A 320 -4.77 -7.25 -16.98
CA SER A 320 -6.15 -6.81 -16.81
C SER A 320 -6.19 -5.51 -15.99
N ALA A 321 -7.32 -4.79 -15.99
CA ALA A 321 -7.45 -3.55 -15.22
C ALA A 321 -7.24 -3.76 -13.71
N ASP A 322 -7.80 -4.83 -13.17
CA ASP A 322 -7.72 -5.13 -11.73
C ASP A 322 -6.31 -5.58 -11.35
N SER A 323 -5.70 -6.46 -12.15
CA SER A 323 -4.33 -6.92 -11.93
C SER A 323 -3.34 -5.76 -12.04
N ALA A 324 -3.52 -4.86 -13.01
CA ALA A 324 -2.70 -3.66 -13.12
C ALA A 324 -2.82 -2.77 -11.88
N ALA A 325 -4.03 -2.54 -11.38
CA ALA A 325 -4.24 -1.77 -10.17
C ALA A 325 -3.57 -2.42 -8.93
N PHE A 326 -3.59 -3.75 -8.80
CA PHE A 326 -2.86 -4.44 -7.72
C PHE A 326 -1.34 -4.39 -7.90
N ALA A 327 -0.82 -4.58 -9.12
CA ALA A 327 0.61 -4.52 -9.38
C ALA A 327 1.20 -3.15 -9.03
N MET A 328 0.44 -2.06 -9.23
CA MET A 328 0.82 -0.71 -8.81
C MET A 328 0.95 -0.53 -7.29
N ARG A 329 0.39 -1.43 -6.48
CA ARG A 329 0.53 -1.44 -5.01
C ARG A 329 1.77 -2.18 -4.53
N THR A 330 2.46 -2.91 -5.42
CA THR A 330 3.67 -3.69 -5.09
C THR A 330 3.45 -4.61 -3.88
N PRO A 331 2.46 -5.51 -3.96
CA PRO A 331 1.89 -6.16 -2.78
C PRO A 331 2.88 -7.07 -2.06
N GLU A 332 3.82 -7.69 -2.78
CA GLU A 332 4.88 -8.51 -2.18
C GLU A 332 5.74 -7.70 -1.20
N GLN A 333 6.21 -6.53 -1.59
CA GLN A 333 7.06 -5.71 -0.73
C GLN A 333 6.28 -5.13 0.45
N ARG A 334 5.02 -4.74 0.23
CA ARG A 334 4.13 -4.24 1.29
C ARG A 334 3.76 -5.32 2.29
N TRP A 335 3.59 -6.56 1.82
CA TRP A 335 3.39 -7.74 2.65
C TRP A 335 4.61 -7.99 3.54
N GLN A 336 5.83 -8.03 2.96
CA GLN A 336 7.08 -8.17 3.72
C GLN A 336 7.23 -7.03 4.75
N GLN A 337 7.02 -5.78 4.34
CA GLN A 337 7.09 -4.62 5.22
C GLN A 337 6.15 -4.75 6.42
N SER A 338 4.93 -5.25 6.20
CA SER A 338 3.92 -5.39 7.24
C SER A 338 4.25 -6.51 8.23
N LEU A 339 4.81 -7.63 7.74
CA LEU A 339 5.33 -8.69 8.60
C LEU A 339 6.42 -8.16 9.54
N LEU A 340 7.38 -7.41 9.01
CA LEU A 340 8.47 -6.87 9.83
C LEU A 340 7.98 -5.79 10.81
N ALA A 341 7.08 -4.90 10.37
CA ALA A 341 6.54 -3.83 11.21
C ALA A 341 5.63 -4.34 12.34
N GLY A 342 4.99 -5.49 12.15
CA GLY A 342 4.15 -6.14 13.17
C GLY A 342 4.92 -6.74 14.34
N GLY A 343 6.25 -6.88 14.22
CA GLY A 343 7.10 -7.47 15.27
C GLY A 343 6.85 -8.97 15.47
N PHE A 344 6.39 -9.68 14.43
CA PHE A 344 6.27 -11.14 14.45
C PHE A 344 7.65 -11.79 14.53
N ARG A 345 7.72 -12.97 15.17
CA ARG A 345 8.93 -13.80 15.20
C ARG A 345 8.76 -14.98 14.27
N SER A 346 9.84 -15.36 13.60
CA SER A 346 9.87 -16.54 12.72
C SER A 346 9.43 -17.80 13.47
N SER A 347 9.87 -17.97 14.72
CA SER A 347 9.52 -19.10 15.58
C SER A 347 8.01 -19.22 15.87
N ASP A 348 7.34 -18.08 16.07
CA ASP A 348 5.91 -18.06 16.38
C ASP A 348 5.08 -18.45 15.14
N LEU A 349 5.52 -17.98 13.97
CA LEU A 349 4.89 -18.30 12.69
C LEU A 349 5.12 -19.78 12.29
N GLN A 350 6.31 -20.32 12.54
CA GLN A 350 6.60 -21.76 12.34
C GLN A 350 5.75 -22.65 13.25
N ALA A 351 5.51 -22.24 14.50
CA ALA A 351 4.63 -22.98 15.40
C ALA A 351 3.19 -23.04 14.87
N LEU A 352 2.69 -21.95 14.26
CA LEU A 352 1.38 -21.91 13.60
C LEU A 352 1.34 -22.78 12.33
N ALA A 353 2.43 -22.82 11.56
CA ALA A 353 2.55 -23.71 10.42
C ALA A 353 2.46 -25.18 10.86
N GLN A 354 3.23 -25.56 11.88
CA GLN A 354 3.20 -26.92 12.43
C GLN A 354 1.84 -27.29 13.02
N GLU A 355 1.16 -26.35 13.70
CA GLU A 355 -0.20 -26.58 14.21
C GLU A 355 -1.19 -26.85 13.06
N ALA A 356 -1.10 -26.11 11.95
CA ALA A 356 -1.92 -26.33 10.77
C ALA A 356 -1.63 -27.69 10.11
N GLU A 357 -0.35 -28.06 9.99
CA GLU A 357 0.08 -29.37 9.48
C GLU A 357 -0.44 -30.52 10.33
N ASN A 358 -0.33 -30.42 11.66
CA ASN A 358 -0.83 -31.43 12.60
C ASN A 358 -2.36 -31.64 12.52
N ARG A 359 -3.09 -30.68 11.92
CA ARG A 359 -4.53 -30.74 11.66
C ARG A 359 -4.87 -31.13 10.22
N GLY A 360 -3.88 -31.47 9.39
CA GLY A 360 -4.07 -31.81 7.98
C GLY A 360 -4.41 -30.63 7.08
N GLN A 361 -4.00 -29.41 7.45
CA GLN A 361 -4.27 -28.18 6.71
C GLN A 361 -3.03 -27.72 5.93
N GLU A 362 -2.70 -28.45 4.86
CA GLU A 362 -1.45 -28.25 4.10
C GLU A 362 -1.31 -26.83 3.54
N ASP A 363 -2.33 -26.30 2.86
CA ASP A 363 -2.29 -24.94 2.28
C ASP A 363 -2.04 -23.86 3.33
N ARG A 364 -2.63 -24.04 4.51
CA ARG A 364 -2.50 -23.11 5.62
C ARG A 364 -1.14 -23.23 6.30
N SER A 365 -0.63 -24.45 6.45
CA SER A 365 0.75 -24.67 6.90
C SER A 365 1.75 -23.97 5.98
N ALA A 366 1.59 -24.15 4.66
CA ALA A 366 2.43 -23.48 3.66
C ALA A 366 2.32 -21.95 3.74
N ALA A 367 1.12 -21.39 3.95
CA ALA A 367 0.94 -19.95 4.12
C ALA A 367 1.68 -19.41 5.36
N TRP A 368 1.57 -20.08 6.51
CA TRP A 368 2.31 -19.69 7.73
C TRP A 368 3.82 -19.84 7.57
N GLN A 369 4.28 -20.91 6.92
CA GLN A 369 5.71 -21.12 6.66
C GLN A 369 6.27 -20.02 5.76
N ARG A 370 5.58 -19.64 4.69
CA ARG A 370 6.01 -18.52 3.81
C ARG A 370 6.17 -17.21 4.58
N ARG A 371 5.26 -16.90 5.50
CA ARG A 371 5.38 -15.72 6.38
C ARG A 371 6.61 -15.83 7.29
N ALA A 372 6.85 -17.03 7.83
CA ALA A 372 7.98 -17.29 8.72
C ALA A 372 9.33 -17.14 8.02
N ASP A 373 9.45 -17.64 6.79
CA ASP A 373 10.68 -17.58 5.99
C ASP A 373 11.10 -16.12 5.72
N VAL A 374 10.13 -15.25 5.43
CA VAL A 374 10.38 -13.81 5.24
C VAL A 374 10.88 -13.14 6.51
N VAL A 375 10.25 -13.43 7.65
CA VAL A 375 10.68 -12.86 8.93
C VAL A 375 12.08 -13.38 9.28
N ALA A 376 12.35 -14.68 9.11
CA ALA A 376 13.64 -15.30 9.39
C ALA A 376 14.78 -14.68 8.57
N ALA A 377 14.53 -14.33 7.30
CA ALA A 377 15.52 -13.69 6.44
C ALA A 377 15.98 -12.30 6.93
N HIS A 378 15.23 -11.66 7.83
CA HIS A 378 15.48 -10.32 8.34
C HIS A 378 15.69 -10.27 9.87
N GLU A 379 15.61 -11.41 10.57
CA GLU A 379 15.91 -11.48 11.99
C GLU A 379 17.43 -11.36 12.23
N PRO A 380 17.85 -10.64 13.28
CA PRO A 380 19.26 -10.63 13.65
C PRO A 380 19.70 -12.05 14.05
N PRO A 381 20.94 -12.45 13.76
CA PRO A 381 21.45 -13.74 14.20
C PRO A 381 21.30 -13.85 15.71
N PRO A 382 20.96 -15.04 16.25
CA PRO A 382 20.86 -15.24 17.68
C PRO A 382 22.16 -14.81 18.34
N ALA A 383 22.07 -14.06 19.44
CA ALA A 383 23.24 -13.65 20.19
C ALA A 383 24.06 -14.89 20.56
N SER A 384 25.34 -14.91 20.15
CA SER A 384 26.25 -15.99 20.54
C SER A 384 26.28 -16.10 22.07
N PRO A 385 26.18 -17.32 22.63
CA PRO A 385 26.08 -17.55 24.07
C PRO A 385 27.31 -17.10 24.86
#